data_AF-A0A183H7J8-F1
#
_entry.id   AF-A0A183H7J8-F1
#
_cell.length_a   1.000
_cell.length_b   1.000
_cell.length_c   1.000
_cell.angle_alpha   90.00
_cell.angle_beta   90.00
_cell.angle_gamma   90.00
#
_symmetry.space_group_name_H-M   'P 1'
#
loop_
_entity.id
_entity.type
_entity.pdbx_description
1 polymer ?
#
loop_
_entity_poly.entity_id
_entity_poly.type
_entity_poly.pdbx_seq_one_letter_code
_entity_poly.pdbx_strand_id
1 'polypeptide(L)'
;MACCPSKNHETQLNSHLTVSLHSTHQTATTRQFTALDRCEQIRRLNPSNLAEIMLHERLIFSVEDLSGRRPLTHDEVVRSNVAFGCVPRLDEAECQRSLCYNLYYRTMDGTCNNLFRPLRGAAFRPYNRLLFPEYDDKLSEPVVSRLILSSPKTVQHPKYNALLMQWGQYLTHEMAKTTLVPSAQCNFCQNIRGRCMAVPILHWDLNNNFKFNHCIRVSRSSAICGSGNQKPRQQLNENTNFIDGSPIYGSSVGDLHKFREGRTGFLKTVFFNGFRLLPFDISVCRSATFCPAIFVAGDSRVNLFMGLSAYHILLTREHNRYALFRKNSYPF
;
A
#
# COMPACT_ATOMS: atom_id res chain seq x y z
N MET A 1 31.83 74.13 -2.43
CA MET A 1 30.55 74.85 -2.58
C MET A 1 29.51 74.08 -1.79
N ALA A 2 28.59 74.61 -0.99
CA ALA A 2 28.29 75.94 -0.41
C ALA A 2 26.87 75.81 0.21
N CYS A 3 26.44 76.35 1.36
CA CYS A 3 27.06 77.12 2.45
C CYS A 3 26.23 76.90 3.77
N CYS A 4 26.77 77.32 4.92
CA CYS A 4 26.08 77.47 6.23
C CYS A 4 25.32 78.83 6.30
N PRO A 5 24.62 79.27 7.40
CA PRO A 5 24.58 78.86 8.82
C PRO A 5 23.11 78.67 9.36
N SER A 6 22.65 78.86 10.63
CA SER A 6 23.21 79.47 11.86
C SER A 6 22.49 79.13 13.19
N LYS A 7 23.29 79.01 14.27
CA LYS A 7 23.15 79.46 15.69
C LYS A 7 21.83 79.46 16.51
N ASN A 8 22.01 79.00 17.77
CA ASN A 8 21.38 79.40 19.07
C ASN A 8 19.88 79.06 19.30
N HIS A 9 19.35 78.87 20.52
CA HIS A 9 19.77 79.25 21.89
C HIS A 9 19.42 78.17 22.95
N GLU A 10 19.96 78.29 24.18
CA GLU A 10 19.50 77.54 25.37
C GLU A 10 18.27 78.17 26.03
N THR A 11 17.42 77.37 26.69
CA THR A 11 16.81 77.70 28.00
C THR A 11 16.17 76.47 28.65
N GLN A 12 16.25 76.36 29.97
CA GLN A 12 15.43 75.42 30.75
C GLN A 12 14.12 76.11 31.19
N LEU A 13 13.03 75.35 31.30
CA LEU A 13 12.01 75.61 32.32
C LEU A 13 11.24 74.34 32.69
N ASN A 14 11.02 74.10 33.98
CA ASN A 14 10.16 73.02 34.46
C ASN A 14 8.69 73.44 34.42
N SER A 15 7.80 72.55 33.96
CA SER A 15 6.37 72.64 34.26
C SER A 15 5.78 71.23 34.46
N HIS A 16 5.04 71.05 35.56
CA HIS A 16 4.38 69.78 35.85
C HIS A 16 3.12 69.61 35.00
N LEU A 17 3.02 68.50 34.28
CA LEU A 17 1.77 68.03 33.66
C LEU A 17 1.58 66.53 33.93
N THR A 18 0.66 66.22 34.85
CA THR A 18 0.21 64.86 35.13
C THR A 18 -0.80 64.40 34.09
N VAL A 19 -0.45 63.42 33.24
CA VAL A 19 -1.39 62.83 32.28
C VAL A 19 -1.31 61.29 32.29
N SER A 20 -2.45 60.69 32.66
CA SER A 20 -2.95 59.36 32.29
C SER A 20 -1.99 58.17 32.20
N LEU A 21 -2.18 57.21 33.11
CA LEU A 21 -1.82 55.81 32.86
C LEU A 21 -2.65 55.26 31.68
N HIS A 22 -2.00 54.85 30.60
CA HIS A 22 -2.60 54.00 29.58
C HIS A 22 -1.90 52.64 29.55
N SER A 23 -2.54 51.67 30.19
CA SER A 23 -2.19 50.26 30.07
C SER A 23 -2.32 49.84 28.61
N THR A 24 -1.20 49.69 27.93
CA THR A 24 -1.15 49.00 26.64
C THR A 24 -1.37 47.51 26.88
N HIS A 25 -2.64 47.13 27.01
CA HIS A 25 -3.07 45.74 26.93
C HIS A 25 -2.70 45.20 25.55
N GLN A 26 -1.48 44.67 25.43
CA GLN A 26 -1.17 43.67 24.43
C GLN A 26 -2.08 42.48 24.71
N THR A 27 -3.19 42.43 23.97
CA THR A 27 -4.07 41.27 23.92
C THR A 27 -3.27 40.13 23.31
N ALA A 28 -2.61 39.36 24.18
CA ALA A 28 -1.93 38.14 23.81
C ALA A 28 -2.96 37.24 23.12
N THR A 29 -2.90 37.18 21.80
CA THR A 29 -3.80 36.38 20.99
C THR A 29 -3.45 34.93 21.26
N THR A 30 -4.22 34.31 22.17
CA THR A 30 -4.15 32.89 22.52
C THR A 30 -4.53 32.08 21.29
N ARG A 31 -3.54 31.89 20.42
CA ARG A 31 -3.63 31.15 19.17
C ARG A 31 -4.04 29.72 19.55
N GLN A 32 -5.32 29.40 19.35
CA GLN A 32 -5.82 28.05 19.61
C GLN A 32 -5.03 27.09 18.73
N PHE A 33 -4.14 26.32 19.34
CA PHE A 33 -3.40 25.27 18.65
C PHE A 33 -4.41 24.28 18.10
N THR A 34 -4.42 24.09 16.78
CA THR A 34 -5.20 23.03 16.17
C THR A 34 -4.60 21.68 16.56
N ALA A 35 -5.38 20.60 16.46
CA ALA A 35 -4.85 19.25 16.61
C ALA A 35 -3.64 19.02 15.68
N LEU A 36 -3.67 19.58 14.47
CA LEU A 36 -2.57 19.53 13.51
C LEU A 36 -1.32 20.28 13.99
N ASP A 37 -1.44 21.48 14.58
CA ASP A 37 -0.30 22.21 15.16
C ASP A 37 0.35 21.42 16.31
N ARG A 38 -0.45 20.70 17.11
CA ARG A 38 0.06 19.85 18.18
C ARG A 38 0.74 18.59 17.62
N CYS A 39 0.19 17.96 16.58
CA CYS A 39 0.84 16.85 15.87
C CYS A 39 2.13 17.29 15.15
N GLU A 40 2.18 18.51 14.60
CA GLU A 40 3.39 19.17 14.08
C GLU A 40 4.45 19.30 15.17
N GLN A 41 4.08 19.71 16.39
CA GLN A 41 4.98 19.80 17.53
C GLN A 41 5.48 18.41 17.99
N ILE A 42 4.59 17.43 18.13
CA ILE A 42 4.93 16.03 18.49
C ILE A 42 5.90 15.44 17.46
N ARG A 43 5.66 15.63 16.15
CA ARG A 43 6.57 15.20 15.08
C ARG A 43 7.97 15.81 15.22
N ARG A 44 8.06 17.09 15.58
CA ARG A 44 9.35 17.81 15.71
C ARG A 44 10.13 17.39 16.97
N LEU A 45 9.44 17.07 18.06
CA LEU A 45 10.05 16.62 19.32
C LEU A 45 10.37 15.10 19.33
N ASN A 46 9.65 14.31 18.54
CA ASN A 46 9.77 12.85 18.43
C ASN A 46 9.91 12.12 19.79
N PRO A 47 8.96 12.30 20.72
CA PRO A 47 9.02 11.71 22.06
C PRO A 47 8.88 10.18 22.02
N SER A 48 9.57 9.47 22.90
CA SER A 48 9.51 8.01 23.00
C SER A 48 8.13 7.47 23.35
N ASN A 49 7.32 8.24 24.10
CA ASN A 49 5.95 7.90 24.48
C ASN A 49 4.87 8.59 23.62
N LEU A 50 5.19 8.89 22.35
CA LEU A 50 4.27 9.52 21.38
C LEU A 50 2.85 8.94 21.39
N ALA A 51 2.71 7.61 21.44
CA ALA A 51 1.40 6.96 21.44
C ALA A 51 0.54 7.28 22.68
N GLU A 52 1.17 7.41 23.86
CA GLU A 52 0.50 7.77 25.11
C GLU A 52 0.04 9.24 25.10
N ILE A 53 0.91 10.13 24.61
CA ILE A 53 0.61 11.55 24.42
C ILE A 53 -0.61 11.72 23.50
N MET A 54 -0.61 11.05 22.33
CA MET A 54 -1.71 11.14 21.37
C MET A 54 -3.02 10.55 21.90
N LEU A 55 -2.96 9.50 22.72
CA LEU A 55 -4.12 8.92 23.39
C LEU A 55 -4.70 9.90 24.43
N HIS A 56 -3.85 10.42 25.31
CA HIS A 56 -4.25 11.33 26.40
C HIS A 56 -4.80 12.67 25.87
N GLU A 57 -4.15 13.23 24.84
CA GLU A 57 -4.55 14.50 24.21
C GLU A 57 -5.63 14.35 23.14
N ARG A 58 -6.16 13.12 22.93
CA ARG A 58 -7.23 12.79 21.97
C ARG A 58 -6.89 13.17 20.51
N LEU A 59 -5.63 13.00 20.12
CA LEU A 59 -5.09 13.30 18.79
C LEU A 59 -5.14 12.08 17.83
N ILE A 60 -5.77 10.98 18.24
CA ILE A 60 -5.90 9.76 17.43
C ILE A 60 -7.12 9.89 16.52
N PHE A 61 -6.90 9.96 15.21
CA PHE A 61 -7.94 9.91 14.20
C PHE A 61 -8.03 8.49 13.63
N SER A 62 -9.23 7.91 13.57
CA SER A 62 -9.46 6.53 13.12
C SER A 62 -9.71 6.40 11.60
N VAL A 63 -9.79 7.53 10.90
CA VAL A 63 -9.99 7.64 9.45
C VAL A 63 -8.95 8.62 8.90
N GLU A 64 -8.36 8.28 7.77
CA GLU A 64 -7.39 9.12 7.06
C GLU A 64 -8.12 10.24 6.28
N ASP A 65 -7.63 11.48 6.37
CA ASP A 65 -8.03 12.53 5.41
C ASP A 65 -7.28 12.33 4.08
N LEU A 66 -8.04 11.98 3.05
CA LEU A 66 -7.57 11.78 1.69
C LEU A 66 -7.62 13.08 0.85
N SER A 67 -8.11 14.20 1.38
CA SER A 67 -8.37 15.43 0.60
C SER A 67 -7.13 16.05 -0.06
N GLY A 68 -5.92 15.67 0.37
CA GLY A 68 -4.64 16.07 -0.21
C GLY A 68 -3.98 15.04 -1.13
N ARG A 69 -4.64 13.94 -1.49
CA ARG A 69 -4.06 12.90 -2.36
C ARG A 69 -5.10 12.10 -3.13
N ARG A 70 -4.77 11.65 -4.35
CA ARG A 70 -5.59 10.67 -5.08
C ARG A 70 -5.04 9.25 -4.87
N PRO A 71 -5.60 8.43 -3.96
CA PRO A 71 -5.25 7.01 -3.90
C PRO A 71 -5.68 6.30 -5.19
N LEU A 72 -5.04 5.16 -5.48
CA LEU A 72 -5.43 4.27 -6.57
C LEU A 72 -6.17 3.04 -6.04
N THR A 73 -7.12 2.56 -6.83
CA THR A 73 -7.83 1.29 -6.60
C THR A 73 -7.33 0.18 -7.51
N HIS A 74 -7.44 -1.08 -7.08
CA HIS A 74 -7.14 -2.22 -7.93
C HIS A 74 -8.03 -2.23 -9.19
N ASP A 75 -9.28 -1.77 -9.07
CA ASP A 75 -10.23 -1.70 -10.18
C ASP A 75 -9.88 -0.58 -11.20
N GLU A 76 -9.20 0.51 -10.80
CA GLU A 76 -8.58 1.45 -11.75
C GLU A 76 -7.38 0.84 -12.47
N VAL A 77 -6.50 0.14 -11.74
CA VAL A 77 -5.33 -0.55 -12.30
C VAL A 77 -5.76 -1.57 -13.34
N VAL A 78 -6.75 -2.42 -13.03
CA VAL A 78 -7.30 -3.43 -13.95
C VAL A 78 -7.94 -2.76 -15.18
N ARG A 79 -8.78 -1.74 -15.01
CA ARG A 79 -9.41 -1.03 -16.15
C ARG A 79 -8.37 -0.40 -17.09
N SER A 80 -7.35 0.26 -16.54
CA SER A 80 -6.26 0.84 -17.34
C SER A 80 -5.47 -0.23 -18.10
N ASN A 81 -5.16 -1.33 -17.43
CA ASN A 81 -4.41 -2.46 -17.99
C ASN A 81 -5.16 -3.12 -19.15
N VAL A 82 -6.49 -3.26 -19.04
CA VAL A 82 -7.35 -3.79 -20.11
C VAL A 82 -7.46 -2.81 -21.27
N ALA A 83 -7.76 -1.53 -21.01
CA ALA A 83 -8.04 -0.54 -22.05
C ALA A 83 -6.79 -0.03 -22.80
N PHE A 84 -5.69 0.21 -22.08
CA PHE A 84 -4.49 0.88 -22.61
C PHE A 84 -3.24 -0.02 -22.64
N GLY A 85 -3.29 -1.23 -22.06
CA GLY A 85 -2.13 -2.13 -21.96
C GLY A 85 -1.05 -1.64 -20.98
N CYS A 86 -1.35 -0.63 -20.17
CA CYS A 86 -0.45 -0.07 -19.17
C CYS A 86 -1.20 0.23 -17.87
N VAL A 87 -0.45 0.31 -16.76
CA VAL A 87 -0.99 0.58 -15.43
C VAL A 87 -0.60 1.98 -14.92
N PRO A 88 -1.49 2.69 -14.21
CA PRO A 88 -1.16 3.93 -13.54
C PRO A 88 -0.21 3.66 -12.37
N ARG A 89 0.45 4.72 -11.89
CA ARG A 89 1.22 4.73 -10.64
C ARG A 89 0.72 5.88 -9.76
N LEU A 90 0.82 5.72 -8.45
CA LEU A 90 0.50 6.76 -7.47
C LEU A 90 1.67 7.77 -7.45
N ASP A 91 1.49 8.99 -7.94
CA ASP A 91 2.59 9.97 -8.10
C ASP A 91 2.59 11.14 -7.12
N GLU A 92 1.53 11.32 -6.33
CA GLU A 92 1.37 12.42 -5.38
C GLU A 92 0.86 11.90 -4.02
N ALA A 93 1.33 12.49 -2.92
CA ALA A 93 0.80 12.26 -1.58
C ALA A 93 1.14 13.42 -0.63
N GLU A 94 0.13 14.12 -0.13
CA GLU A 94 0.27 15.18 0.88
C GLU A 94 0.08 14.60 2.30
N CYS A 95 1.15 14.54 3.10
CA CYS A 95 1.10 13.94 4.44
C CYS A 95 0.64 14.88 5.55
N GLN A 96 0.53 16.18 5.27
CA GLN A 96 0.35 17.21 6.30
C GLN A 96 -1.06 17.16 6.92
N ARG A 97 -2.12 17.12 6.11
CA ARG A 97 -3.52 17.08 6.61
C ARG A 97 -3.77 15.87 7.51
N SER A 98 -3.31 14.70 7.05
CA SER A 98 -3.37 13.43 7.79
C SER A 98 -2.23 13.24 8.80
N LEU A 99 -1.48 14.27 9.21
CA LEU A 99 -0.30 14.07 10.08
C LEU A 99 -0.66 13.37 11.40
N CYS A 100 -1.77 13.75 12.06
CA CYS A 100 -2.20 13.08 13.28
C CYS A 100 -2.61 11.61 13.05
N TYR A 101 -3.14 11.26 11.87
CA TYR A 101 -3.36 9.87 11.50
C TYR A 101 -2.01 9.15 11.31
N ASN A 102 -1.12 9.74 10.50
CA ASN A 102 0.17 9.19 10.10
C ASN A 102 1.20 9.00 11.24
N LEU A 103 1.03 9.70 12.37
CA LEU A 103 1.88 9.52 13.56
C LEU A 103 1.47 8.30 14.41
N TYR A 104 0.22 7.83 14.30
CA TYR A 104 -0.31 6.75 15.14
C TYR A 104 -0.71 5.49 14.35
N TYR A 105 -1.14 5.65 13.10
CA TYR A 105 -1.54 4.58 12.18
C TYR A 105 -0.76 4.66 10.85
N ARG A 106 -0.76 3.55 10.12
CA ARG A 106 -0.21 3.46 8.75
C ARG A 106 -1.33 3.72 7.74
N THR A 107 -1.07 4.45 6.65
CA THR A 107 -2.02 4.46 5.52
C THR A 107 -2.04 3.08 4.87
N MET A 108 -3.20 2.66 4.36
CA MET A 108 -3.39 1.29 3.86
C MET A 108 -2.52 1.00 2.62
N ASP A 109 -2.27 2.04 1.81
CA ASP A 109 -1.38 2.02 0.65
C ASP A 109 0.08 2.40 0.99
N GLY A 110 0.46 2.45 2.27
CA GLY A 110 1.85 2.65 2.71
C GLY A 110 2.44 4.03 2.42
N THR A 111 1.64 5.00 2.00
CA THR A 111 2.07 6.39 1.87
C THR A 111 2.41 6.98 3.25
N CYS A 112 3.18 8.07 3.25
CA CYS A 112 3.51 8.87 4.44
C CYS A 112 4.29 8.14 5.56
N ASN A 113 4.56 6.83 5.45
CA ASN A 113 5.48 6.11 6.33
C ASN A 113 6.87 6.78 6.41
N ASN A 114 7.30 7.43 5.31
CA ASN A 114 8.39 8.39 5.32
C ASN A 114 7.86 9.80 4.99
N LEU A 115 7.64 10.63 6.01
CA LEU A 115 7.06 11.97 5.85
C LEU A 115 7.86 12.91 4.93
N PHE A 116 9.17 12.69 4.76
CA PHE A 116 10.03 13.48 3.85
C PHE A 116 10.05 12.96 2.41
N ARG A 117 9.68 11.69 2.19
CA ARG A 117 9.54 11.06 0.87
C ARG A 117 8.28 10.18 0.86
N PRO A 118 7.08 10.79 0.80
CA PRO A 118 5.80 10.13 1.08
C PRO A 118 5.52 8.82 0.32
N LEU A 119 6.06 8.68 -0.89
CA LEU A 119 5.83 7.54 -1.78
C LEU A 119 6.91 6.45 -1.67
N ARG A 120 7.83 6.53 -0.69
CA ARG A 120 8.90 5.55 -0.49
C ARG A 120 8.37 4.30 0.22
N GLY A 121 8.02 3.28 -0.55
CA GLY A 121 7.46 2.02 -0.05
C GLY A 121 5.93 1.92 -0.15
N ALA A 122 5.29 2.97 -0.65
CA ALA A 122 3.87 2.99 -0.96
C ALA A 122 3.52 2.02 -2.11
N ALA A 123 2.28 1.55 -2.09
CA ALA A 123 1.67 0.75 -3.13
C ALA A 123 1.46 1.53 -4.44
N PHE A 124 1.24 0.79 -5.52
CA PHE A 124 1.10 1.32 -6.88
C PHE A 124 2.30 2.19 -7.31
N ARG A 125 3.51 1.72 -7.00
CA ARG A 125 4.80 2.35 -7.37
C ARG A 125 5.67 1.41 -8.22
N PRO A 126 6.60 1.95 -9.02
CA PRO A 126 7.63 1.12 -9.66
C PRO A 126 8.47 0.36 -8.63
N TYR A 127 8.86 -0.87 -8.96
CA TYR A 127 9.93 -1.55 -8.22
C TYR A 127 11.25 -0.75 -8.29
N ASN A 128 11.99 -0.71 -7.18
CA ASN A 128 13.34 -0.15 -7.16
C ASN A 128 14.27 -1.00 -8.02
N ARG A 129 14.97 -0.38 -8.98
CA ARG A 129 16.03 -1.03 -9.76
C ARG A 129 17.38 -0.79 -9.09
N LEU A 130 18.02 -1.87 -8.63
CA LEU A 130 19.39 -1.84 -8.07
C LEU A 130 20.47 -1.76 -9.17
N LEU A 131 20.14 -2.24 -10.37
CA LEU A 131 20.96 -2.18 -11.58
C LEU A 131 20.11 -1.72 -12.75
N PHE A 132 20.74 -1.25 -13.83
CA PHE A 132 20.02 -0.86 -15.05
C PHE A 132 19.26 -2.05 -15.66
N PRO A 133 18.08 -1.82 -16.27
CA PRO A 133 17.29 -2.87 -16.89
C PRO A 133 17.94 -3.34 -18.19
N GLU A 134 18.16 -4.64 -18.30
CA GLU A 134 18.55 -5.28 -19.55
C GLU A 134 17.32 -5.83 -20.28
N TYR A 135 17.16 -5.40 -21.54
CA TYR A 135 16.10 -5.77 -22.47
C TYR A 135 16.73 -5.96 -23.85
N ASP A 136 16.14 -6.82 -24.68
CA ASP A 136 16.65 -7.21 -25.99
C ASP A 136 16.71 -6.01 -26.96
N ASP A 137 15.63 -5.23 -27.00
CA ASP A 137 15.55 -3.93 -27.68
C ASP A 137 15.98 -2.75 -26.79
N LYS A 138 16.67 -3.02 -25.67
CA LYS A 138 17.04 -2.09 -24.58
C LYS A 138 15.88 -1.28 -23.97
N LEU A 139 14.62 -1.56 -24.33
CA LEU A 139 13.46 -0.76 -23.96
C LEU A 139 12.35 -1.57 -23.29
N SER A 140 11.95 -2.71 -23.83
CA SER A 140 10.74 -3.41 -23.38
C SER A 140 10.73 -4.92 -23.65
N GLU A 141 11.39 -5.44 -24.67
CA GLU A 141 11.32 -6.87 -24.99
C GLU A 141 12.32 -7.72 -24.18
N PRO A 142 11.91 -8.93 -23.73
CA PRO A 142 12.70 -9.70 -22.78
C PRO A 142 13.76 -10.53 -23.50
N VAL A 143 14.93 -10.67 -22.89
CA VAL A 143 15.91 -11.70 -23.30
C VAL A 143 15.33 -13.08 -22.91
N VAL A 144 15.07 -13.94 -23.90
CA VAL A 144 14.34 -15.21 -23.69
C VAL A 144 15.30 -16.39 -23.55
N SER A 145 15.41 -16.95 -22.35
CA SER A 145 15.92 -18.32 -22.17
C SER A 145 14.92 -19.34 -22.71
N ARG A 146 15.41 -20.33 -23.47
CA ARG A 146 14.58 -21.36 -24.12
C ARG A 146 14.47 -22.68 -23.34
N LEU A 147 15.14 -22.79 -22.19
CA LEU A 147 15.22 -24.03 -21.43
C LEU A 147 14.42 -23.91 -20.12
N ILE A 148 13.35 -24.69 -20.01
CA ILE A 148 12.67 -24.97 -18.74
C ILE A 148 13.25 -26.27 -18.19
N LEU A 149 13.67 -26.26 -16.92
CA LEU A 149 14.05 -27.46 -16.18
C LEU A 149 12.98 -27.79 -15.16
N SER A 150 12.57 -29.05 -15.09
CA SER A 150 11.64 -29.58 -14.11
C SER A 150 12.28 -30.76 -13.38
N SER A 151 11.93 -30.96 -12.10
CA SER A 151 12.47 -32.03 -11.26
C SER A 151 11.36 -32.61 -10.38
N PRO A 152 11.13 -33.94 -10.41
CA PRO A 152 10.16 -34.59 -9.53
C PRO A 152 10.68 -34.82 -8.11
N LYS A 153 11.90 -34.37 -7.77
CA LYS A 153 12.52 -34.62 -6.46
C LYS A 153 11.94 -33.71 -5.37
N THR A 154 11.09 -34.28 -4.52
CA THR A 154 10.69 -33.67 -3.25
C THR A 154 11.90 -33.54 -2.32
N VAL A 155 12.27 -32.31 -1.94
CA VAL A 155 13.32 -32.06 -0.96
C VAL A 155 12.74 -32.14 0.44
N GLN A 156 13.07 -33.21 1.18
CA GLN A 156 12.76 -33.34 2.60
C GLN A 156 13.86 -32.66 3.43
N HIS A 157 13.49 -31.98 4.53
CA HIS A 157 14.45 -31.29 5.38
C HIS A 157 14.28 -31.67 6.86
N PRO A 158 15.32 -32.16 7.56
CA PRO A 158 15.19 -32.76 8.89
C PRO A 158 14.86 -31.77 10.02
N LYS A 159 14.94 -30.45 9.78
CA LYS A 159 14.68 -29.41 10.79
C LYS A 159 13.47 -28.52 10.49
N TYR A 160 12.86 -28.60 9.30
CA TYR A 160 11.82 -27.65 8.87
C TYR A 160 10.65 -28.38 8.22
N ASN A 161 9.43 -27.99 8.58
CA ASN A 161 8.20 -28.49 7.97
C ASN A 161 7.69 -27.54 6.87
N ALA A 162 6.60 -27.93 6.19
CA ALA A 162 6.02 -27.18 5.07
C ALA A 162 5.54 -25.75 5.44
N LEU A 163 5.32 -25.44 6.72
CA LEU A 163 4.90 -24.10 7.16
C LEU A 163 6.00 -23.05 6.91
N LEU A 164 7.28 -23.43 6.89
CA LEU A 164 8.37 -22.49 6.57
C LEU A 164 8.24 -21.94 5.14
N MET A 165 7.93 -22.81 4.17
CA MET A 165 7.67 -22.40 2.79
C MET A 165 6.40 -21.53 2.73
N GLN A 166 5.34 -21.96 3.40
CA GLN A 166 4.06 -21.24 3.35
C GLN A 166 4.12 -19.85 3.99
N TRP A 167 4.88 -19.70 5.07
CA TRP A 167 5.17 -18.42 5.72
C TRP A 167 6.06 -17.52 4.86
N GLY A 168 7.08 -18.10 4.21
CA GLY A 168 7.90 -17.38 3.22
C GLY A 168 7.08 -16.83 2.04
N GLN A 169 6.10 -17.60 1.55
CA GLN A 169 5.13 -17.11 0.56
C GLN A 169 4.27 -15.97 1.13
N TYR A 170 3.71 -16.13 2.35
CA TYR A 170 2.89 -15.10 2.97
C TYR A 170 3.66 -13.77 3.16
N LEU A 171 4.91 -13.83 3.64
CA LEU A 171 5.78 -12.65 3.74
C LEU A 171 6.13 -12.05 2.37
N THR A 172 6.29 -12.88 1.32
CA THR A 172 6.47 -12.38 -0.05
C THR A 172 5.22 -11.64 -0.55
N HIS A 173 4.03 -12.06 -0.10
CA HIS A 173 2.77 -11.41 -0.44
C HIS A 173 2.57 -10.09 0.33
N GLU A 174 3.09 -9.93 1.56
CA GLU A 174 3.13 -8.64 2.29
C GLU A 174 3.95 -7.58 1.53
N MET A 175 4.99 -7.98 0.80
CA MET A 175 5.97 -7.03 0.23
C MET A 175 5.83 -6.79 -1.29
N ALA A 176 5.20 -7.71 -2.03
CA ALA A 176 5.20 -7.65 -3.49
C ALA A 176 3.98 -8.31 -4.15
N LYS A 177 3.36 -7.58 -5.08
CA LYS A 177 2.33 -8.05 -6.02
C LYS A 177 2.52 -7.37 -7.39
N THR A 178 3.11 -8.08 -8.36
CA THR A 178 3.34 -7.54 -9.71
C THR A 178 2.08 -7.61 -10.56
N THR A 179 1.62 -6.51 -11.17
CA THR A 179 0.52 -6.56 -12.14
C THR A 179 0.91 -7.36 -13.39
N LEU A 180 -0.01 -8.20 -13.88
CA LEU A 180 0.14 -8.94 -15.13
C LEU A 180 -0.80 -8.42 -16.22
N VAL A 181 -0.38 -8.51 -17.47
CA VAL A 181 -1.28 -8.32 -18.63
C VAL A 181 -2.41 -9.35 -18.55
N PRO A 182 -3.67 -9.00 -18.87
CA PRO A 182 -4.79 -9.94 -18.73
C PRO A 182 -4.60 -11.19 -19.60
N SER A 183 -4.57 -12.38 -19.00
CA SER A 183 -4.19 -13.62 -19.69
C SER A 183 -5.13 -14.01 -20.84
N ALA A 184 -6.37 -13.49 -20.86
CA ALA A 184 -7.30 -13.59 -21.99
C ALA A 184 -6.84 -12.85 -23.26
N GLN A 185 -5.73 -12.11 -23.22
CA GLN A 185 -5.05 -11.55 -24.39
C GLN A 185 -3.95 -12.49 -24.94
N CYS A 186 -3.57 -13.55 -24.20
CA CYS A 186 -2.45 -14.44 -24.51
C CYS A 186 -2.92 -15.85 -24.90
N ASN A 187 -3.95 -15.94 -25.75
CA ASN A 187 -4.68 -17.18 -26.02
C ASN A 187 -3.95 -18.16 -26.96
N PHE A 188 -2.92 -17.70 -27.68
CA PHE A 188 -2.20 -18.47 -28.70
C PHE A 188 -0.72 -18.67 -28.36
N CYS A 189 -0.05 -19.63 -29.01
CA CYS A 189 1.39 -19.85 -28.91
C CYS A 189 2.19 -18.87 -29.77
N GLN A 190 2.00 -17.56 -29.52
CA GLN A 190 2.63 -16.48 -30.25
C GLN A 190 3.16 -15.40 -29.28
N ASN A 191 4.34 -14.85 -29.58
CA ASN A 191 4.85 -13.67 -28.90
C ASN A 191 4.06 -12.44 -29.37
N ILE A 192 3.37 -11.76 -28.45
CA ILE A 192 2.68 -10.50 -28.72
C ILE A 192 3.51 -9.40 -28.08
N ARG A 193 4.11 -8.52 -28.90
CA ARG A 193 5.08 -7.50 -28.45
C ARG A 193 4.54 -6.73 -27.25
N GLY A 194 5.36 -6.60 -26.20
CA GLY A 194 5.00 -5.93 -24.96
C GLY A 194 3.96 -6.62 -24.08
N ARG A 195 3.30 -7.72 -24.50
CA ARG A 195 2.13 -8.30 -23.82
C ARG A 195 2.25 -9.79 -23.45
N CYS A 196 2.62 -10.64 -24.40
CA CYS A 196 2.59 -12.10 -24.24
C CYS A 196 3.88 -12.73 -24.74
N MET A 197 4.33 -13.79 -24.06
CA MET A 197 5.48 -14.60 -24.44
C MET A 197 5.05 -16.07 -24.51
N ALA A 198 5.38 -16.75 -25.61
CA ALA A 198 5.19 -18.19 -25.75
C ALA A 198 6.53 -18.89 -25.52
N VAL A 199 6.64 -19.67 -24.44
CA VAL A 199 7.82 -20.51 -24.20
C VAL A 199 7.56 -21.86 -24.86
N PRO A 200 8.33 -22.27 -25.89
CA PRO A 200 8.06 -23.50 -26.61
C PRO A 200 8.30 -24.72 -25.72
N ILE A 201 7.41 -25.71 -25.78
CA ILE A 201 7.67 -27.03 -25.20
C ILE A 201 8.60 -27.78 -26.17
N LEU A 202 9.68 -28.33 -25.63
CA LEU A 202 10.64 -29.08 -26.41
C LEU A 202 10.10 -30.49 -26.73
N HIS A 203 10.42 -31.03 -27.92
CA HIS A 203 9.93 -32.34 -28.38
C HIS A 203 10.27 -33.52 -27.45
N TRP A 204 11.26 -33.33 -26.57
CA TRP A 204 11.79 -34.30 -25.62
C TRP A 204 11.26 -34.11 -24.18
N ASP A 205 10.30 -33.20 -23.98
CA ASP A 205 9.54 -33.13 -22.72
C ASP A 205 8.77 -34.45 -22.51
N LEU A 206 8.81 -34.99 -21.29
CA LEU A 206 8.13 -36.24 -20.94
C LEU A 206 6.61 -36.05 -20.75
N ASN A 207 6.16 -34.82 -20.47
CA ASN A 207 4.76 -34.51 -20.24
C ASN A 207 3.97 -34.40 -21.56
N ASN A 208 3.18 -35.43 -21.86
CA ASN A 208 2.34 -35.47 -23.06
C ASN A 208 1.31 -34.31 -23.12
N ASN A 209 0.80 -33.84 -21.98
CA ASN A 209 -0.13 -32.71 -21.94
C ASN A 209 0.55 -31.39 -22.31
N PHE A 210 1.84 -31.22 -21.97
CA PHE A 210 2.63 -30.06 -22.40
C PHE A 210 2.94 -30.13 -23.90
N LYS A 211 3.36 -31.29 -24.41
CA LYS A 211 3.60 -31.50 -25.85
C LYS A 211 2.35 -31.22 -26.70
N PHE A 212 1.17 -31.65 -26.24
CA PHE A 212 -0.12 -31.36 -26.91
C PHE A 212 -0.46 -29.86 -26.94
N ASN A 213 -0.06 -29.09 -25.92
CA ASN A 213 -0.29 -27.64 -25.89
C ASN A 213 0.76 -26.81 -26.66
N HIS A 214 1.84 -27.45 -27.13
CA HIS A 214 2.99 -26.89 -27.87
C HIS A 214 3.81 -25.78 -27.19
N CYS A 215 3.23 -24.99 -26.29
CA CYS A 215 3.92 -23.93 -25.56
C CYS A 215 3.30 -23.70 -24.16
N ILE A 216 4.07 -23.06 -23.28
CA ILE A 216 3.53 -22.35 -22.12
C ILE A 216 3.27 -20.90 -22.53
N ARG A 217 2.02 -20.45 -22.38
CA ARG A 217 1.59 -19.08 -22.67
C ARG A 217 1.78 -18.22 -21.43
N VAL A 218 2.64 -17.21 -21.51
CA VAL A 218 3.05 -16.37 -20.38
C VAL A 218 2.61 -14.92 -20.60
N SER A 219 1.67 -14.46 -19.79
CA SER A 219 1.33 -13.04 -19.69
C SER A 219 2.51 -12.26 -19.10
N ARG A 220 2.99 -11.23 -19.81
CA ARG A 220 4.07 -10.38 -19.30
C ARG A 220 3.57 -9.49 -18.17
N SER A 221 4.45 -9.10 -17.25
CA SER A 221 4.15 -8.07 -16.24
C SER A 221 3.79 -6.75 -16.93
N SER A 222 2.70 -6.10 -16.52
CA SER A 222 2.22 -4.85 -17.14
C SER A 222 3.25 -3.73 -17.01
N ALA A 223 3.35 -2.90 -18.05
CA ALA A 223 4.18 -1.71 -18.03
C ALA A 223 3.46 -0.58 -17.30
N ILE A 224 4.20 0.19 -16.48
CA ILE A 224 3.69 1.49 -16.01
C ILE A 224 3.52 2.41 -17.22
N CYS A 225 2.40 3.13 -17.30
CA CYS A 225 2.12 4.05 -18.40
C CYS A 225 3.26 5.07 -18.58
N GLY A 226 3.68 5.28 -19.84
CA GLY A 226 4.86 6.10 -20.17
C GLY A 226 6.21 5.36 -20.10
N SER A 227 6.25 4.08 -19.71
CA SER A 227 7.45 3.23 -19.76
C SER A 227 7.34 2.14 -20.83
N GLY A 228 8.48 1.67 -21.36
CA GLY A 228 8.57 0.66 -22.40
C GLY A 228 8.58 1.20 -23.84
N ASN A 229 8.48 2.52 -24.03
CA ASN A 229 8.52 3.18 -25.34
C ASN A 229 9.82 4.01 -25.51
N GLN A 230 9.89 5.20 -24.90
CA GLN A 230 11.08 6.07 -24.94
C GLN A 230 12.06 5.85 -23.76
N LYS A 231 11.60 5.14 -22.72
CA LYS A 231 12.33 4.85 -21.49
C LYS A 231 12.12 3.38 -21.15
N PRO A 232 13.12 2.67 -20.58
CA PRO A 232 12.98 1.26 -20.24
C PRO A 232 11.73 0.94 -19.41
N ARG A 233 11.08 -0.18 -19.74
CA ARG A 233 9.84 -0.67 -19.13
C ARG A 233 9.98 -0.79 -17.63
N GLN A 234 9.02 -0.23 -16.89
CA GLN A 234 8.93 -0.37 -15.43
C GLN A 234 7.73 -1.24 -15.08
N GLN A 235 7.91 -2.09 -14.08
CA GLN A 235 6.86 -2.96 -13.53
C GLN A 235 6.32 -2.33 -12.24
N LEU A 236 5.01 -2.43 -12.04
CA LEU A 236 4.32 -1.89 -10.87
C LEU A 236 4.30 -2.93 -9.73
N ASN A 237 4.57 -2.49 -8.50
CA ASN A 237 4.12 -3.18 -7.30
C ASN A 237 2.73 -2.65 -6.91
N GLU A 238 1.72 -3.51 -6.88
CA GLU A 238 0.38 -3.17 -6.36
C GLU A 238 0.31 -3.22 -4.82
N ASN A 239 1.31 -3.83 -4.17
CA ASN A 239 1.34 -3.97 -2.71
C ASN A 239 2.24 -2.91 -2.07
N THR A 240 2.09 -2.70 -0.76
CA THR A 240 3.10 -1.98 0.02
C THR A 240 4.42 -2.75 0.04
N ASN A 241 5.54 -2.06 0.27
CA ASN A 241 6.86 -2.70 0.42
C ASN A 241 7.19 -3.06 1.90
N PHE A 242 6.21 -2.97 2.80
CA PHE A 242 6.40 -3.14 4.24
C PHE A 242 5.86 -4.49 4.71
N ILE A 243 6.24 -4.90 5.93
CA ILE A 243 5.56 -5.97 6.66
C ILE A 243 4.57 -5.26 7.58
N ASP A 244 3.29 -5.30 7.22
CA ASP A 244 2.23 -4.43 7.73
C ASP A 244 0.82 -5.08 7.80
N GLY A 245 0.67 -6.34 7.37
CA GLY A 245 -0.61 -7.04 7.31
C GLY A 245 -1.43 -6.77 6.04
N SER A 246 -0.87 -6.11 5.02
CA SER A 246 -1.52 -5.87 3.72
C SER A 246 -2.21 -7.08 3.04
N PRO A 247 -1.80 -8.35 3.21
CA PRO A 247 -2.55 -9.49 2.65
C PRO A 247 -3.94 -9.71 3.30
N ILE A 248 -4.16 -9.21 4.52
CA ILE A 248 -5.48 -9.19 5.19
C ILE A 248 -6.14 -7.80 5.22
N TYR A 249 -5.35 -6.71 5.17
CA TYR A 249 -5.84 -5.33 5.26
C TYR A 249 -5.94 -4.60 3.91
N GLY A 250 -5.34 -5.14 2.85
CA GLY A 250 -5.29 -4.58 1.50
C GLY A 250 -4.37 -3.36 1.36
N SER A 251 -3.84 -3.16 0.15
CA SER A 251 -2.95 -2.03 -0.18
C SER A 251 -3.66 -0.86 -0.89
N SER A 252 -4.99 -0.75 -0.77
CA SER A 252 -5.78 0.36 -1.33
C SER A 252 -6.90 0.78 -0.39
N VAL A 253 -7.02 2.09 -0.16
CA VAL A 253 -8.06 2.69 0.71
C VAL A 253 -9.46 2.57 0.08
N GLY A 254 -9.57 2.53 -1.25
CA GLY A 254 -10.86 2.32 -1.92
C GLY A 254 -11.35 0.87 -1.86
N ASP A 255 -10.44 -0.09 -1.84
CA ASP A 255 -10.77 -1.52 -1.85
C ASP A 255 -11.19 -2.10 -0.48
N LEU A 256 -10.99 -1.35 0.62
CA LEU A 256 -11.27 -1.80 2.00
C LEU A 256 -12.69 -2.36 2.20
N HIS A 257 -13.68 -1.80 1.49
CA HIS A 257 -15.08 -2.23 1.56
C HIS A 257 -15.29 -3.69 1.15
N LYS A 258 -14.33 -4.30 0.44
CA LYS A 258 -14.39 -5.70 0.00
C LYS A 258 -14.27 -6.66 1.19
N PHE A 259 -13.37 -6.40 2.15
CA PHE A 259 -13.04 -7.28 3.28
C PHE A 259 -13.21 -6.68 4.69
N ARG A 260 -13.35 -5.35 4.87
CA ARG A 260 -13.68 -4.73 6.17
C ARG A 260 -15.20 -4.71 6.41
N GLU A 261 -15.64 -4.95 7.65
CA GLU A 261 -17.05 -4.95 8.03
C GLU A 261 -17.59 -3.51 8.23
N GLY A 262 -17.67 -2.76 7.12
CA GLY A 262 -18.18 -1.39 7.10
C GLY A 262 -17.40 -0.46 8.04
N ARG A 263 -18.13 0.21 8.94
CA ARG A 263 -17.53 1.12 9.95
C ARG A 263 -17.19 0.44 11.28
N THR A 264 -17.37 -0.87 11.44
CA THR A 264 -16.94 -1.57 12.66
C THR A 264 -15.41 -1.69 12.72
N GLY A 265 -14.89 -2.15 13.85
CA GLY A 265 -13.48 -2.50 14.03
C GLY A 265 -13.11 -3.91 13.56
N PHE A 266 -13.97 -4.60 12.79
CA PHE A 266 -13.79 -6.00 12.39
C PHE A 266 -13.51 -6.16 10.89
N LEU A 267 -12.81 -7.24 10.54
CA LEU A 267 -12.77 -7.80 9.19
C LEU A 267 -13.99 -8.70 8.99
N LYS A 268 -14.61 -8.63 7.80
CA LYS A 268 -15.72 -9.49 7.41
C LYS A 268 -15.31 -10.96 7.54
N THR A 269 -16.19 -11.76 8.11
CA THR A 269 -16.07 -13.22 8.10
C THR A 269 -17.44 -13.83 7.90
N VAL A 270 -17.51 -14.99 7.25
CA VAL A 270 -18.75 -15.76 7.09
C VAL A 270 -18.69 -17.03 7.93
N PHE A 271 -19.84 -17.55 8.34
CA PHE A 271 -19.92 -18.84 9.04
C PHE A 271 -20.42 -19.91 8.07
N PHE A 272 -19.61 -20.94 7.85
CA PHE A 272 -19.90 -22.02 6.90
C PHE A 272 -19.37 -23.34 7.42
N ASN A 273 -20.21 -24.39 7.40
CA ASN A 273 -19.89 -25.75 7.85
C ASN A 273 -19.20 -25.80 9.23
N GLY A 274 -19.69 -25.03 10.21
CA GLY A 274 -19.11 -24.94 11.57
C GLY A 274 -17.90 -24.00 11.71
N PHE A 275 -17.34 -23.48 10.62
CA PHE A 275 -16.13 -22.65 10.64
C PHE A 275 -16.41 -21.18 10.30
N ARG A 276 -15.72 -20.27 10.99
CA ARG A 276 -15.64 -18.85 10.62
C ARG A 276 -14.54 -18.66 9.57
N LEU A 277 -14.90 -18.36 8.32
CA LEU A 277 -14.00 -18.25 7.17
C LEU A 277 -13.90 -16.80 6.67
N LEU A 278 -12.94 -16.56 5.76
CA LEU A 278 -12.89 -15.33 4.96
C LEU A 278 -14.18 -15.19 4.12
N PRO A 279 -14.57 -13.98 3.68
CA PRO A 279 -15.72 -13.80 2.82
C PRO A 279 -15.57 -14.55 1.50
N PHE A 280 -16.63 -15.23 1.07
CA PHE A 280 -16.80 -15.80 -0.26
C PHE A 280 -18.31 -15.83 -0.57
N ASP A 281 -18.69 -16.08 -1.82
CA ASP A 281 -20.09 -16.26 -2.17
C ASP A 281 -20.58 -17.66 -1.74
N ILE A 282 -21.51 -17.70 -0.79
CA ILE A 282 -22.12 -18.95 -0.31
C ILE A 282 -23.23 -19.43 -1.25
N SER A 283 -23.81 -18.57 -2.09
CA SER A 283 -24.92 -18.93 -2.98
C SER A 283 -24.52 -19.89 -4.11
N VAL A 284 -23.22 -19.94 -4.45
CA VAL A 284 -22.67 -20.91 -5.40
C VAL A 284 -22.36 -22.29 -4.79
N CYS A 285 -22.51 -22.46 -3.46
CA CYS A 285 -22.40 -23.77 -2.82
C CYS A 285 -23.61 -24.64 -3.13
N ARG A 286 -23.39 -25.85 -3.68
CA ARG A 286 -24.47 -26.85 -3.83
C ARG A 286 -24.68 -27.65 -2.55
N SER A 287 -23.62 -27.82 -1.75
CA SER A 287 -23.65 -28.43 -0.42
C SER A 287 -22.42 -28.00 0.38
N ALA A 288 -22.35 -28.38 1.66
CA ALA A 288 -21.14 -28.22 2.48
C ALA A 288 -19.93 -29.02 1.96
N THR A 289 -20.17 -30.11 1.21
CA THR A 289 -19.13 -30.96 0.60
C THR A 289 -18.78 -30.57 -0.84
N PHE A 290 -19.65 -29.83 -1.53
CA PHE A 290 -19.44 -29.34 -2.89
C PHE A 290 -19.74 -27.83 -2.95
N CYS A 291 -18.72 -27.03 -2.61
CA CYS A 291 -18.73 -25.59 -2.80
C CYS A 291 -17.43 -25.09 -3.44
N PRO A 292 -17.50 -24.38 -4.58
CA PRO A 292 -16.34 -23.75 -5.22
C PRO A 292 -16.00 -22.42 -4.50
N ALA A 293 -15.59 -22.49 -3.23
CA ALA A 293 -15.30 -21.31 -2.42
C ALA A 293 -14.07 -20.54 -2.95
N ILE A 294 -14.26 -19.27 -3.29
CA ILE A 294 -13.21 -18.33 -3.69
C ILE A 294 -13.18 -17.21 -2.65
N PHE A 295 -12.17 -17.20 -1.78
CA PHE A 295 -12.06 -16.23 -0.69
C PHE A 295 -11.63 -14.84 -1.19
N VAL A 296 -12.18 -13.81 -0.54
CA VAL A 296 -11.81 -12.40 -0.69
C VAL A 296 -10.97 -11.99 0.52
N ALA A 297 -9.83 -11.34 0.28
CA ALA A 297 -8.92 -10.82 1.28
C ALA A 297 -8.26 -9.52 0.78
N GLY A 298 -7.32 -8.98 1.56
CA GLY A 298 -6.51 -7.82 1.15
C GLY A 298 -5.65 -8.09 -0.09
N ASP A 299 -5.09 -9.29 -0.20
CA ASP A 299 -4.39 -9.78 -1.39
C ASP A 299 -5.20 -10.83 -2.16
N SER A 300 -5.32 -10.63 -3.48
CA SER A 300 -6.14 -11.46 -4.37
C SER A 300 -5.57 -12.86 -4.67
N ARG A 301 -4.34 -13.16 -4.23
CA ARG A 301 -3.67 -14.45 -4.43
C ARG A 301 -3.92 -15.42 -3.28
N VAL A 302 -4.72 -15.05 -2.27
CA VAL A 302 -5.06 -15.90 -1.11
C VAL A 302 -5.43 -17.34 -1.51
N ASN A 303 -6.19 -17.51 -2.60
CA ASN A 303 -6.67 -18.80 -3.10
C ASN A 303 -5.63 -19.65 -3.86
N LEU A 304 -4.36 -19.22 -3.99
CA LEU A 304 -3.35 -19.99 -4.76
C LEU A 304 -3.06 -21.37 -4.15
N PHE A 305 -3.05 -21.48 -2.82
CA PHE A 305 -2.78 -22.74 -2.10
C PHE A 305 -3.58 -22.80 -0.80
N MET A 306 -4.02 -24.00 -0.41
CA MET A 306 -4.81 -24.21 0.81
C MET A 306 -4.09 -23.74 2.09
N GLY A 307 -2.75 -23.87 2.14
CA GLY A 307 -1.95 -23.35 3.24
C GLY A 307 -1.96 -21.83 3.33
N LEU A 308 -1.96 -21.12 2.19
CA LEU A 308 -2.01 -19.67 2.15
C LEU A 308 -3.38 -19.18 2.63
N SER A 309 -4.47 -19.75 2.12
CA SER A 309 -5.83 -19.53 2.63
C SER A 309 -5.92 -19.72 4.14
N ALA A 310 -5.28 -20.76 4.69
CA ALA A 310 -5.26 -21.02 6.13
C ALA A 310 -4.56 -19.90 6.94
N TYR A 311 -3.44 -19.34 6.46
CA TYR A 311 -2.79 -18.19 7.10
C TYR A 311 -3.68 -16.94 7.07
N HIS A 312 -4.29 -16.60 5.93
CA HIS A 312 -5.20 -15.45 5.86
C HIS A 312 -6.43 -15.63 6.77
N ILE A 313 -7.00 -16.84 6.85
CA ILE A 313 -8.11 -17.18 7.77
C ILE A 313 -7.66 -17.02 9.22
N LEU A 314 -6.49 -17.54 9.60
CA LEU A 314 -5.96 -17.46 10.96
C LEU A 314 -5.71 -16.01 11.39
N LEU A 315 -5.04 -15.22 10.56
CA LEU A 315 -4.71 -13.83 10.88
C LEU A 315 -5.96 -12.93 10.90
N THR A 316 -6.94 -13.18 10.03
CA THR A 316 -8.24 -12.49 10.07
C THR A 316 -9.06 -12.85 11.31
N ARG A 317 -9.05 -14.12 11.75
CA ARG A 317 -9.64 -14.54 13.03
C ARG A 317 -8.96 -13.85 14.21
N GLU A 318 -7.63 -13.77 14.19
CA GLU A 318 -6.84 -13.17 15.27
C GLU A 318 -7.05 -11.65 15.37
N HIS A 319 -7.12 -10.95 14.24
CA HIS A 319 -7.55 -9.55 14.18
C HIS A 319 -8.92 -9.37 14.85
N ASN A 320 -9.92 -10.19 14.48
CA ASN A 320 -11.26 -10.12 15.07
C ASN A 320 -11.27 -10.47 16.56
N ARG A 321 -10.38 -11.36 17.03
CA ARG A 321 -10.20 -11.66 18.47
C ARG A 321 -9.68 -10.45 19.23
N TYR A 322 -8.66 -9.76 18.70
CA TYR A 322 -8.12 -8.53 19.30
C TYR A 322 -9.10 -7.36 19.25
N ALA A 323 -9.85 -7.19 18.16
CA ALA A 323 -10.89 -6.17 18.03
C ALA A 323 -12.02 -6.37 19.05
N LEU A 324 -12.47 -7.62 19.26
CA LEU A 324 -13.47 -7.96 20.28
C LEU A 324 -12.93 -7.70 21.70
N PHE A 325 -11.70 -8.10 21.99
CA PHE A 325 -11.05 -7.82 23.27
C PHE A 325 -10.97 -6.31 23.54
N ARG A 326 -10.49 -5.52 22.58
CA ARG A 326 -10.42 -4.06 22.68
C ARG A 326 -11.79 -3.41 22.91
N LYS A 327 -12.83 -3.84 22.17
CA LYS A 327 -14.20 -3.35 22.35
C LYS A 327 -14.76 -3.64 23.75
N ASN A 328 -14.40 -4.79 24.33
CA ASN A 328 -14.85 -5.16 25.67
C ASN A 328 -14.07 -4.44 26.78
N SER A 329 -12.78 -4.14 26.57
CA SER A 329 -11.95 -3.39 27.52
C SER A 329 -12.17 -1.88 27.47
N TYR A 330 -12.54 -1.34 26.31
CA TYR A 330 -12.74 0.09 26.06
C TYR A 330 -14.04 0.27 25.26
N PRO A 331 -15.21 0.37 25.92
CA PRO A 331 -16.52 0.41 25.27
C PRO A 331 -16.96 1.82 24.80
N PHE A 332 -16.00 2.75 24.64
CA PHE A 332 -16.22 4.16 24.30
C PHE A 332 -15.44 4.55 23.04
#